data_AF-A0A810QI03-F1
#
_entry.id   AF-A0A810QI03-F1
#
_cell.length_a   1.000
_cell.length_b   1.000
_cell.length_c   1.000
_cell.angle_alpha   90.00
_cell.angle_beta   90.00
_cell.angle_gamma   90.00
#
_symmetry.space_group_name_H-M   'P 1'
#
loop_
_entity.id
_entity.type
_entity.pdbx_description
1 polymer ?
#
loop_
_entity_poly.entity_id
_entity_poly.type
_entity_poly.pdbx_seq_one_letter_code
_entity_poly.pdbx_strand_id
1 'polypeptide(L)'
;MATKIFVHGSGHKATSWEKTISYMTNNEDIVCPNLSSILEGKEASYENLYSSFVKYCNEFDGQIHLCGLSLGGIFGSEFCFGFPAKSENISFNRNAI
;
A
#
# COMPACT_ATOMS: atom_id res chain seq x y z
N MET A 1 1.53 6.19 -16.47
CA MET A 1 1.69 4.77 -16.06
C MET A 1 1.03 4.60 -14.72
N ALA A 2 0.54 3.41 -14.38
CA ALA A 2 -0.15 3.18 -13.10
C ALA A 2 0.88 3.03 -11.96
N THR A 3 0.72 3.79 -10.88
CA THR A 3 1.60 3.72 -9.70
C THR A 3 1.36 2.41 -8.95
N LYS A 4 2.45 1.75 -8.51
CA LYS A 4 2.37 0.53 -7.70
C LYS A 4 2.68 0.86 -6.24
N ILE A 5 1.71 0.72 -5.36
CA ILE A 5 1.86 1.01 -3.93
C ILE A 5 2.01 -0.30 -3.16
N PHE A 6 3.16 -0.46 -2.50
CA PHE A 6 3.52 -1.63 -1.71
C PHE A 6 3.40 -1.31 -0.22
N VAL A 7 2.40 -1.91 0.43
CA VAL A 7 1.99 -1.60 1.79
C VAL A 7 2.49 -2.68 2.74
N HIS A 8 3.34 -2.29 3.68
CA HIS A 8 3.89 -3.20 4.67
C HIS A 8 2.86 -3.58 5.74
N GLY A 9 3.13 -4.66 6.48
CA GLY A 9 2.31 -5.08 7.63
C GLY A 9 2.68 -4.38 8.93
N SER A 10 1.89 -4.62 9.98
CA SER A 10 2.20 -4.19 11.35
C SER A 10 3.56 -4.73 11.81
N GLY A 11 4.42 -3.88 12.36
CA GLY A 11 5.76 -4.25 12.82
C GLY A 11 6.82 -4.33 11.72
N HIS A 12 6.44 -4.18 10.45
CA HIS A 12 7.36 -4.07 9.32
C HIS A 12 7.59 -2.60 8.93
N LYS A 13 8.52 -2.37 8.01
CA LYS A 13 8.84 -1.03 7.47
C LYS A 13 8.63 -1.02 5.96
N ALA A 14 8.57 0.18 5.38
CA ALA A 14 8.59 0.35 3.92
C ALA A 14 9.77 -0.40 3.26
N THR A 15 10.94 -0.39 3.89
CA THR A 15 12.16 -1.05 3.41
C THR A 15 12.06 -2.58 3.38
N SER A 16 11.05 -3.19 4.02
CA SER A 16 10.82 -4.64 3.95
C SER A 16 10.57 -5.13 2.52
N TRP A 17 10.22 -4.24 1.58
CA TRP A 17 9.99 -4.57 0.18
C TRP A 17 11.24 -4.51 -0.70
N GLU A 18 12.36 -3.94 -0.25
CA GLU A 18 13.56 -3.71 -1.09
C GLU A 18 14.04 -4.98 -1.78
N LYS A 19 14.15 -6.08 -1.01
CA LYS A 19 14.57 -7.37 -1.56
C LYS A 19 13.57 -7.91 -2.57
N THR A 20 12.27 -7.82 -2.31
CA THR A 20 11.23 -8.24 -3.26
C THR A 20 11.31 -7.44 -4.56
N ILE A 21 11.45 -6.11 -4.45
CA ILE A 21 11.53 -5.19 -5.59
C ILE A 21 12.77 -5.47 -6.44
N SER A 22 13.90 -5.84 -5.83
CA SER A 22 15.13 -6.16 -6.55
C SER A 22 15.01 -7.35 -7.52
N TYR A 23 14.01 -8.21 -7.34
CA TYR A 23 13.73 -9.35 -8.22
C TYR A 23 12.67 -9.04 -9.31
N MET A 24 12.07 -7.84 -9.31
CA MET A 24 11.02 -7.48 -10.27
C MET A 24 11.61 -6.86 -11.55
N THR A 25 11.13 -7.30 -12.71
CA THR A 25 11.56 -6.81 -14.03
C THR A 25 10.96 -5.45 -14.43
N ASN A 26 9.92 -4.97 -13.74
CA ASN A 26 9.26 -3.68 -13.97
C ASN A 26 9.10 -2.92 -12.64
N ASN A 27 10.22 -2.55 -12.04
CA ASN A 27 10.25 -1.86 -10.73
C ASN A 27 10.11 -0.33 -10.82
N GLU A 28 9.92 0.18 -12.04
CA GLU A 28 9.65 1.59 -12.30
C GLU A 28 8.23 1.93 -11.77
N ASP A 29 8.10 3.06 -11.09
CA ASP A 29 6.87 3.56 -10.44
C ASP A 29 6.37 2.77 -9.20
N ILE A 30 7.27 2.15 -8.44
CA ILE A 30 6.95 1.56 -7.13
C ILE A 30 7.15 2.57 -6.00
N VAL A 31 6.14 2.72 -5.14
CA VAL A 31 6.23 3.47 -3.89
C VAL A 31 5.92 2.55 -2.69
N CYS A 32 6.66 2.74 -1.61
CA CYS A 32 6.48 2.01 -0.36
C CYS A 32 6.21 3.01 0.78
N PRO A 33 4.94 3.42 1.01
CA PRO A 33 4.65 4.37 2.08
C PRO A 33 4.97 3.77 3.45
N ASN A 34 5.49 4.60 4.34
CA ASN A 34 5.53 4.27 5.75
C ASN A 34 4.19 4.62 6.40
N LEU A 35 3.50 3.61 6.96
CA LEU A 35 2.18 3.77 7.56
C LEU A 35 2.16 4.81 8.71
N SER A 36 3.25 4.94 9.48
CA SER A 36 3.29 5.96 10.53
C SER A 36 3.44 7.38 9.97
N SER A 37 4.09 7.54 8.83
CA SER A 37 4.26 8.84 8.18
C SER A 37 2.95 9.32 7.55
N ILE A 38 2.18 8.44 6.91
CA ILE A 38 0.88 8.80 6.33
C ILE A 38 -0.18 9.12 7.38
N LEU A 39 0.01 8.72 8.64
CA LEU A 39 -0.92 9.03 9.73
C LEU A 39 -0.95 10.54 10.07
N GLU A 40 0.05 11.31 9.62
CA GLU A 40 0.11 12.78 9.76
C GLU A 40 -0.05 13.26 11.22
N GLY A 41 0.43 12.48 12.20
CA GLY A 41 0.37 12.82 13.63
C GLY A 41 -1.00 12.59 14.30
N LYS A 42 -1.97 11.97 13.60
CA LYS A 42 -3.22 11.51 14.20
C LYS A 42 -2.97 10.38 15.20
N GLU A 43 -3.95 10.14 16.07
CA GLU A 43 -3.94 8.97 16.94
C GLU A 43 -3.87 7.68 16.11
N ALA A 44 -3.00 6.75 16.54
CA ALA A 44 -2.79 5.46 15.88
C ALA A 44 -3.97 4.51 16.15
N SER A 45 -5.06 4.71 15.41
CA SER A 45 -6.20 3.81 15.35
C SER A 45 -6.36 3.24 13.94
N TYR A 46 -7.06 2.11 13.84
CA TYR A 46 -7.38 1.49 12.54
C TYR A 46 -8.07 2.49 11.61
N GLU A 47 -9.10 3.17 12.11
CA GLU A 47 -9.92 4.13 11.36
C GLU A 47 -9.09 5.32 10.86
N ASN A 48 -8.29 5.94 11.73
CA ASN A 48 -7.45 7.08 11.34
C ASN A 48 -6.40 6.69 10.32
N LEU A 49 -5.79 5.52 10.50
CA LEU A 49 -4.76 5.03 9.61
C LEU A 49 -5.33 4.67 8.23
N TYR A 50 -6.47 3.96 8.20
CA TYR A 50 -7.14 3.63 6.95
C TYR A 50 -7.64 4.88 6.22
N SER A 51 -8.26 5.84 6.92
CA SER A 51 -8.67 7.12 6.34
C SER A 51 -7.48 7.87 5.71
N SER A 52 -6.33 7.88 6.39
CA SER A 52 -5.13 8.55 5.88
C SER A 52 -4.47 7.78 4.72
N PHE A 53 -4.57 6.45 4.72
CA PHE A 53 -4.17 5.60 3.60
C PHE A 53 -5.04 5.84 2.36
N VAL A 54 -6.36 5.95 2.53
CA VAL A 54 -7.29 6.30 1.43
C VAL A 54 -6.94 7.67 0.86
N LYS A 55 -6.68 8.67 1.71
CA LYS A 55 -6.22 10.00 1.27
C LYS A 55 -4.94 9.89 0.44
N TYR A 56 -3.91 9.21 0.97
CA TYR A 56 -2.64 8.98 0.28
C TYR A 56 -2.82 8.33 -1.09
N CYS A 57 -3.63 7.28 -1.20
CA CYS A 57 -3.86 6.58 -2.48
C CYS A 57 -4.57 7.47 -3.52
N ASN A 58 -5.40 8.41 -3.08
CA ASN A 58 -6.12 9.32 -3.96
C ASN A 58 -5.29 10.53 -4.41
N GLU A 59 -4.09 10.74 -3.85
CA GLU A 59 -3.14 11.78 -4.32
C GLU A 59 -2.45 11.39 -5.63
N PHE A 60 -2.45 10.11 -6.00
CA PHE A 60 -1.89 9.64 -7.27
C PHE A 60 -2.90 9.82 -8.40
N ASP A 61 -2.46 10.32 -9.55
CA ASP A 61 -3.29 10.41 -10.76
C ASP A 61 -3.49 9.05 -11.44
N GLY A 62 -4.67 8.84 -12.02
CA GLY A 62 -4.99 7.60 -12.76
C GLY A 62 -5.16 6.36 -11.89
N GLN A 63 -4.98 5.19 -12.52
CA GLN A 63 -5.07 3.87 -11.88
C GLN A 63 -3.87 3.60 -10.97
N ILE A 64 -4.11 2.93 -9.86
CA ILE A 64 -3.07 2.43 -8.95
C ILE A 64 -3.14 0.91 -8.80
N HIS A 65 -2.00 0.29 -8.54
CA HIS A 65 -1.89 -1.14 -8.25
C HIS A 65 -1.46 -1.30 -6.79
N LEU A 66 -2.17 -2.13 -6.03
CA LEU A 66 -1.90 -2.31 -4.60
C LEU A 66 -1.27 -3.68 -4.34
N CYS A 67 -0.20 -3.71 -3.57
CA CYS A 67 0.41 -4.94 -3.06
C CYS A 67 0.53 -4.82 -1.55
N GLY A 68 0.07 -5.81 -0.80
CA GLY A 68 -0.05 -5.68 0.65
C GLY A 68 0.39 -6.93 1.41
N LEU A 69 1.01 -6.71 2.56
CA LEU A 69 1.34 -7.75 3.52
C LEU A 69 0.55 -7.56 4.81
N SER A 70 -0.12 -8.62 5.28
CA SER A 70 -0.90 -8.59 6.53
C SER A 70 -1.83 -7.38 6.59
N LEU A 71 -1.63 -6.43 7.51
CA LEU A 71 -2.37 -5.16 7.59
C LEU A 71 -2.43 -4.42 6.25
N GLY A 72 -1.30 -4.34 5.53
CA GLY A 72 -1.26 -3.68 4.21
C GLY A 72 -2.11 -4.38 3.17
N GLY A 73 -2.31 -5.70 3.30
CA GLY A 73 -3.23 -6.47 2.46
C GLY A 73 -4.69 -6.16 2.77
N ILE A 74 -5.05 -6.05 4.06
CA ILE A 74 -6.40 -5.66 4.49
C ILE A 74 -6.74 -4.28 3.93
N PHE A 75 -5.84 -3.30 4.09
CA PHE A 75 -6.03 -1.96 3.55
C PHE A 75 -6.16 -1.95 2.02
N GLY A 76 -5.33 -2.74 1.33
CA GLY A 76 -5.42 -2.90 -0.11
C GLY A 76 -6.82 -3.37 -0.53
N SER A 77 -7.32 -4.43 0.10
CA SER A 77 -8.65 -5.00 -0.15
C SER A 77 -9.78 -4.02 0.11
N GLU A 78 -9.77 -3.37 1.28
CA GLU A 78 -10.82 -2.41 1.64
C GLU A 78 -10.82 -1.21 0.69
N PHE A 79 -9.64 -0.73 0.28
CA PHE A 79 -9.53 0.35 -0.69
C PHE A 79 -10.10 -0.06 -2.05
N CYS A 80 -9.74 -1.25 -2.54
CA CYS A 80 -10.23 -1.70 -3.84
C CYS A 80 -11.74 -1.94 -3.86
N PHE A 81 -12.30 -2.39 -2.74
CA PHE A 81 -13.75 -2.50 -2.59
C PHE A 81 -14.44 -1.13 -2.60
N GLY A 82 -13.85 -0.11 -1.97
CA GLY A 82 -14.38 1.26 -1.95
C GLY A 82 -14.16 2.05 -3.24
N PHE A 83 -13.10 1.76 -4.01
CA PHE A 83 -12.66 2.54 -5.17
C PHE A 83 -12.31 1.66 -6.39
N PRO A 84 -13.25 0.85 -6.91
CA PRO A 84 -12.96 -0.14 -7.96
C PRO A 84 -12.48 0.46 -9.30
N ALA A 85 -12.83 1.71 -9.61
CA ALA A 85 -12.33 2.40 -10.81
C ALA A 85 -10.91 2.96 -10.64
N LYS A 86 -10.41 3.02 -9.40
CA LYS A 86 -9.11 3.59 -9.04
C LYS A 86 -8.03 2.52 -8.92
N SER A 87 -8.40 1.31 -8.50
CA SER A 87 -7.47 0.22 -8.26
C SER A 87 -7.76 -0.99 -9.15
N GLU A 88 -6.75 -1.44 -9.89
CA GLU A 88 -6.92 -2.48 -10.89
C GLU A 88 -6.60 -3.89 -10.36
N ASN A 89 -5.62 -4.02 -9.45
CA ASN A 89 -5.12 -5.32 -9.00
C ASN A 89 -4.61 -5.29 -7.54
N ILE A 90 -4.89 -6.36 -6.80
CA ILE A 90 -4.33 -6.65 -5.47
C ILE A 90 -3.48 -7.91 -5.53
N SER A 91 -2.24 -7.81 -5.03
CA SER A 91 -1.41 -8.98 -4.74
C SER A 91 -1.22 -9.15 -3.23
N PHE A 92 -1.62 -10.31 -2.70
CA PHE A 92 -1.34 -10.71 -1.32
C PHE A 92 -0.11 -11.60 -1.28
N ASN A 93 0.93 -11.16 -0.56
CA ASN A 93 2.04 -12.03 -0.23
C ASN A 93 1.81 -12.65 1.16
N ARG A 94 1.35 -13.91 1.20
CA ARG A 94 1.21 -14.68 2.45
C ARG A 94 2.56 -15.20 3.00
N ASN A 95 3.64 -15.09 2.24
CA ASN A 95 4.94 -15.70 2.52
C ASN A 95 6.09 -14.69 2.67
N ALA A 96 5.83 -13.40 2.90
CA ALA A 96 6.92 -12.47 3.21
C ALA A 96 7.29 -12.56 4.70
N ILE A 97 7.96 -13.66 5.04
CA ILE A 97 8.79 -13.85 6.23
C ILE A 97 10.12 -14.44 5.74
#